data_AF-A0A2V7U8P0-F1
#
_entry.id   AF-A0A2V7U8P0-F1
#
_cell.length_a   1.000
_cell.length_b   1.000
_cell.length_c   1.000
_cell.angle_alpha   90.00
_cell.angle_beta   90.00
_cell.angle_gamma   90.00
#
_symmetry.space_group_name_H-M   'P 1'
#
loop_
_entity.id
_entity.type
_entity.pdbx_description
1 polymer ?
#
loop_
_entity_poly.entity_id
_entity_poly.type
_entity_poly.pdbx_seq_one_letter_code
_entity_poly.pdbx_strand_id
1 'polypeptide(L)'
;MTGHGRVLLATALAAVACRATAPEKPVVMPGPAPMAELWAEPRDLAARDLVHGEGGAALAPKREARFTFVEEKQGGFSPGYTVKDDRGMTWSAKLGIEAQPEVVVSRLLWAIGFRQPPVYFLESWTLVGGAEPGRKGPTRFRPNLPGWKDSGSWLWRRNPFLGARPLRGLVVFMRIVNNWDILDRNNVLYELDPPRDGVTRHYVVKDLGSSLGRTTALWHQGTKNDVEDFEKQGFIDRAKGGIVHFDDKGRRHRDLYRNISVEDVRWTCERLAKLRPEQWQDAFRTAGYDGATASRFIRRLQAKVDEGLRLQ
;
A
#
# COMPACT_ATOMS: atom_id res chain seq x y z
N MET A 1 -44.57 -31.45 48.48
CA MET A 1 -43.70 -30.30 48.12
C MET A 1 -42.64 -30.82 47.17
N THR A 2 -42.88 -30.70 45.87
CA THR A 2 -42.02 -31.22 44.80
C THR A 2 -41.82 -30.12 43.78
N GLY A 3 -40.67 -29.45 43.82
CA GLY A 3 -40.29 -28.41 42.86
C GLY A 3 -39.19 -28.93 41.93
N HIS A 4 -39.56 -29.36 40.72
CA HIS A 4 -38.60 -29.62 39.65
C HIS A 4 -38.49 -28.36 38.78
N GLY A 5 -37.41 -27.62 38.93
CA GLY A 5 -37.07 -26.49 38.07
C GLY A 5 -36.64 -26.97 36.69
N ARG A 6 -37.42 -26.64 35.65
CA ARG A 6 -37.05 -26.84 34.25
C ARG A 6 -36.05 -25.76 33.83
N VAL A 7 -34.81 -26.16 33.57
CA VAL A 7 -33.81 -25.32 32.89
C VAL A 7 -34.15 -25.30 31.41
N LEU A 8 -34.61 -24.15 30.91
CA LEU A 8 -34.77 -23.86 29.49
C LEU A 8 -33.39 -23.53 28.91
N LEU A 9 -32.80 -24.46 28.18
CA LEU A 9 -31.61 -24.22 27.38
C LEU A 9 -32.01 -23.45 26.12
N ALA A 10 -31.81 -22.13 26.12
CA ALA A 10 -31.98 -21.32 24.92
C ALA A 10 -30.79 -21.53 23.98
N THR A 11 -30.98 -22.30 22.91
CA THR A 11 -30.04 -22.45 21.81
C THR A 11 -29.98 -21.14 21.02
N ALA A 12 -28.93 -20.35 21.24
CA ALA A 12 -28.61 -19.20 20.41
C ALA A 12 -28.15 -19.68 19.03
N LEU A 13 -29.04 -19.65 18.02
CA LEU A 13 -28.63 -19.74 16.62
C LEU A 13 -27.82 -18.48 16.28
N ALA A 14 -26.51 -18.62 16.17
CA ALA A 14 -25.67 -17.62 15.56
C ALA A 14 -26.02 -17.54 14.06
N ALA A 15 -26.80 -16.53 13.69
CA ALA A 15 -27.01 -16.19 12.29
C ALA A 15 -25.68 -15.74 11.70
N VAL A 16 -25.01 -16.64 10.97
CA VAL A 16 -23.90 -16.30 10.09
C VAL A 16 -24.49 -15.47 8.96
N ALA A 17 -24.46 -14.14 9.12
CA ALA A 17 -24.76 -13.24 8.03
C ALA A 17 -23.71 -13.50 6.93
N CYS A 18 -24.13 -14.16 5.84
CA CYS A 18 -23.36 -14.24 4.60
C CYS A 18 -23.13 -12.80 4.11
N ARG A 19 -21.99 -12.21 4.49
CA ARG A 19 -21.50 -10.98 3.86
C ARG A 19 -21.26 -11.31 2.39
N ALA A 20 -22.05 -10.71 1.51
CA ALA A 20 -21.82 -10.77 0.08
C ALA A 20 -20.38 -10.31 -0.19
N THR A 21 -19.54 -11.26 -0.61
CA THR A 21 -18.17 -10.96 -1.04
C THR A 21 -18.26 -10.11 -2.30
N ALA A 22 -17.70 -8.90 -2.26
CA ALA A 22 -17.53 -8.10 -3.47
C ALA A 22 -16.93 -8.95 -4.61
N PRO A 23 -17.42 -8.85 -5.86
CA PRO A 23 -16.93 -9.65 -6.97
C PRO A 23 -15.41 -9.49 -7.12
N GLU A 24 -14.72 -10.62 -7.33
CA GLU A 24 -13.27 -10.63 -7.50
C GLU A 24 -12.90 -9.87 -8.77
N LYS A 25 -11.87 -9.01 -8.70
CA LYS A 25 -11.42 -8.23 -9.87
C LYS A 25 -11.03 -9.18 -11.00
N PRO A 26 -11.32 -8.84 -12.27
CA PRO A 26 -10.85 -9.64 -13.39
C PRO A 26 -9.33 -9.77 -13.35
N VAL A 27 -8.81 -10.93 -13.72
CA VAL A 27 -7.37 -11.16 -13.83
C VAL A 27 -6.93 -10.82 -15.24
N VAL A 28 -5.95 -9.92 -15.37
CA VAL A 28 -5.37 -9.58 -16.66
C VAL A 28 -4.25 -10.55 -16.97
N MET A 29 -4.38 -11.19 -18.13
CA MET A 29 -3.39 -12.11 -18.65
C MET A 29 -2.18 -11.35 -19.19
N PRO A 30 -0.95 -11.86 -18.99
CA PRO A 30 0.24 -11.16 -19.44
C PRO A 30 0.31 -11.08 -20.96
N GLY A 31 0.63 -9.90 -21.48
CA GLY A 31 1.10 -9.67 -22.85
C GLY A 31 2.39 -8.86 -22.82
N PRO A 32 3.08 -8.66 -23.96
CA PRO A 32 4.28 -7.83 -24.02
C PRO A 32 4.05 -6.44 -23.43
N ALA A 33 5.00 -5.97 -22.63
CA ALA A 33 4.96 -4.65 -22.01
C ALA A 33 6.38 -4.09 -21.91
N PRO A 34 6.62 -2.82 -22.29
CA PRO A 34 7.88 -2.16 -22.00
C PRO A 34 8.03 -1.96 -20.49
N MET A 35 9.28 -2.01 -20.01
CA MET A 35 9.57 -1.87 -18.57
C MET A 35 8.95 -0.61 -17.96
N ALA A 36 8.89 0.48 -18.74
CA ALA A 36 8.28 1.74 -18.35
C ALA A 36 6.83 1.63 -17.88
N GLU A 37 6.08 0.58 -18.22
CA GLU A 37 4.72 0.37 -17.68
C GLU A 37 4.73 -0.09 -16.21
N LEU A 38 5.82 -0.70 -15.72
CA LEU A 38 6.00 -1.07 -14.31
C LEU A 38 6.90 -0.07 -13.57
N TRP A 39 8.03 0.28 -14.20
CA TRP A 39 9.10 1.04 -13.58
C TRP A 39 9.91 1.81 -14.64
N ALA A 40 10.26 3.05 -14.33
CA ALA A 40 11.21 3.84 -15.11
C ALA A 40 12.26 4.46 -14.19
N GLU A 41 13.49 4.61 -14.68
CA GLU A 41 14.57 5.22 -13.90
C GLU A 41 14.19 6.66 -13.48
N PRO A 42 14.09 6.94 -12.17
CA PRO A 42 13.73 8.26 -11.68
C PRO A 42 14.93 9.20 -11.76
N ARG A 43 15.15 9.83 -12.92
CA ARG A 43 16.25 10.80 -13.14
C ARG A 43 16.21 11.99 -12.16
N ASP A 44 15.04 12.26 -11.61
CA ASP A 44 14.72 13.34 -10.69
C ASP A 44 14.57 12.88 -9.23
N LEU A 45 14.95 11.64 -8.88
CA LEU A 45 14.66 11.03 -7.57
C LEU A 45 14.95 11.96 -6.39
N ALA A 46 16.15 12.56 -6.36
CA ALA A 46 16.53 13.46 -5.28
C ALA A 46 15.64 14.71 -5.22
N ALA A 47 15.06 15.18 -6.33
CA ALA A 47 14.20 16.36 -6.40
C ALA A 47 12.70 16.07 -6.26
N ARG A 48 12.27 14.81 -6.20
CA ARG A 48 10.85 14.44 -6.14
C ARG A 48 10.12 15.00 -4.93
N ASP A 49 8.90 15.49 -5.17
CA ASP A 49 7.98 15.99 -4.13
C ASP A 49 7.27 14.83 -3.42
N LEU A 50 7.68 14.54 -2.19
CA LEU A 50 7.05 13.54 -1.32
C LEU A 50 5.98 14.13 -0.39
N VAL A 51 5.72 15.44 -0.46
CA VAL A 51 4.57 16.10 0.20
C VAL A 51 3.28 15.72 -0.52
N HIS A 52 3.30 15.70 -1.86
CA HIS A 52 2.11 15.41 -2.68
C HIS A 52 2.24 14.13 -3.53
N GLY A 53 3.46 13.64 -3.78
CA GLY A 53 3.69 12.46 -4.62
C GLY A 53 3.29 12.67 -6.08
N GLU A 54 2.99 11.57 -6.77
CA GLU A 54 2.63 11.52 -8.20
C GLU A 54 1.57 12.56 -8.64
N GLY A 55 0.59 12.86 -7.79
CA GLY A 55 -0.50 13.76 -8.16
C GLY A 55 -0.18 15.24 -8.07
N GLY A 56 0.91 15.62 -7.39
CA GLY A 56 1.26 17.01 -7.12
C GLY A 56 0.22 17.76 -6.27
N ALA A 57 0.50 19.03 -5.99
CA ALA A 57 -0.33 19.87 -5.13
C ALA A 57 -1.70 20.22 -5.75
N ALA A 58 -1.77 20.40 -7.07
CA ALA A 58 -2.98 20.86 -7.76
C ALA A 58 -4.16 19.88 -7.62
N LEU A 59 -3.86 18.58 -7.60
CA LEU A 59 -4.87 17.54 -7.46
C LEU A 59 -5.26 17.29 -5.99
N ALA A 60 -4.46 17.74 -5.01
CA ALA A 60 -4.73 17.47 -3.60
C ALA A 60 -6.14 17.92 -3.18
N PRO A 61 -6.83 17.16 -2.31
CA PRO A 61 -8.10 17.58 -1.75
C PRO A 61 -7.89 18.79 -0.83
N LYS A 62 -8.80 19.78 -0.89
CA LYS A 62 -8.78 20.91 0.06
C LYS A 62 -9.13 20.40 1.45
N ARG A 63 -8.44 20.89 2.48
CA ARG A 63 -8.65 20.45 3.87
C ARG A 63 -10.04 20.80 4.39
N GLU A 64 -10.57 21.94 3.96
CA GLU A 64 -11.86 22.48 4.38
C GLU A 64 -13.01 22.00 3.48
N ALA A 65 -12.72 21.19 2.45
CA ALA A 65 -13.74 20.69 1.56
C ALA A 65 -14.77 19.81 2.30
N ARG A 66 -16.01 19.96 1.88
CA ARG A 66 -17.10 19.04 2.21
C ARG A 66 -17.20 18.02 1.10
N PHE A 67 -17.26 16.76 1.49
CA PHE A 67 -17.31 15.63 0.58
C PHE A 67 -18.71 15.05 0.57
N THR A 68 -19.39 15.09 -0.57
CA THR A 68 -20.73 14.53 -0.74
C THR A 68 -20.64 13.02 -0.87
N PHE A 69 -21.44 12.31 -0.07
CA PHE A 69 -21.59 10.87 -0.14
C PHE A 69 -22.06 10.42 -1.53
N VAL A 70 -21.41 9.39 -2.08
CA VAL A 70 -21.87 8.70 -3.30
C VAL A 70 -22.23 7.26 -2.97
N GLU A 71 -21.32 6.55 -2.32
CA GLU A 71 -21.48 5.14 -2.00
C GLU A 71 -20.67 4.76 -0.76
N GLU A 72 -21.18 3.81 0.03
CA GLU A 72 -20.41 3.16 1.09
C GLU A 72 -19.76 1.89 0.56
N LYS A 73 -18.48 1.69 0.90
CA LYS A 73 -17.70 0.53 0.48
C LYS A 73 -18.25 -0.75 1.11
N GLN A 74 -18.76 -1.67 0.28
CA GLN A 74 -19.42 -2.90 0.73
C GLN A 74 -18.45 -4.06 1.07
N GLY A 75 -17.16 -3.81 1.31
CA GLY A 75 -16.21 -4.90 1.60
C GLY A 75 -14.79 -4.51 1.97
N GLY A 76 -13.95 -5.51 2.25
CA GLY A 76 -12.58 -5.33 2.76
C GLY A 76 -12.52 -5.02 4.26
N PHE A 77 -11.32 -4.98 4.82
CA PHE A 77 -11.13 -4.81 6.28
C PHE A 77 -11.48 -3.40 6.76
N SER A 78 -10.99 -2.38 6.05
CA SER A 78 -11.12 -0.98 6.47
C SER A 78 -12.37 -0.33 5.86
N PRO A 79 -13.17 0.42 6.65
CA PRO A 79 -14.32 1.16 6.15
C PRO A 79 -13.89 2.21 5.12
N GLY A 80 -14.82 2.58 4.25
CA GLY A 80 -14.53 3.53 3.18
C GLY A 80 -15.77 4.02 2.46
N TYR A 81 -15.59 5.10 1.72
CA TYR A 81 -16.63 5.75 0.95
C TYR A 81 -16.13 6.05 -0.46
N THR A 82 -17.04 6.03 -1.42
CA THR A 82 -16.92 6.85 -2.62
C THR A 82 -17.58 8.19 -2.33
N VAL A 83 -16.83 9.27 -2.52
CA VAL A 83 -17.31 10.64 -2.24
C VAL A 83 -16.94 11.58 -3.36
N LYS A 84 -17.60 12.73 -3.43
CA LYS A 84 -17.34 13.79 -4.42
C LYS A 84 -16.96 15.09 -3.71
N ASP A 85 -15.89 15.75 -4.13
CA ASP A 85 -15.50 17.06 -3.59
C ASP A 85 -16.28 18.23 -4.23
N ASP A 86 -16.01 19.45 -3.78
CA ASP A 86 -16.61 20.70 -4.26
C ASP A 86 -16.31 20.99 -5.75
N ARG A 87 -15.21 20.47 -6.27
CA ARG A 87 -14.81 20.56 -7.70
C ARG A 87 -15.41 19.45 -8.54
N GLY A 88 -16.16 18.53 -7.91
CA GLY A 88 -16.75 17.40 -8.56
C GLY A 88 -15.81 16.23 -8.84
N MET A 89 -14.61 16.23 -8.28
CA MET A 89 -13.71 15.07 -8.31
C MET A 89 -14.29 13.96 -7.44
N THR A 90 -14.39 12.75 -7.99
CA THR A 90 -14.76 11.56 -7.23
C THR A 90 -13.53 10.97 -6.56
N TRP A 91 -13.66 10.55 -5.30
CA TRP A 91 -12.60 10.02 -4.47
C TRP A 91 -12.99 8.68 -3.87
N SER A 92 -12.06 7.73 -3.86
CA SER A 92 -12.08 6.61 -2.93
C SER A 92 -11.45 7.07 -1.62
N ALA A 93 -12.27 7.21 -0.58
CA ALA A 93 -11.86 7.55 0.78
C ALA A 93 -11.78 6.27 1.62
N LYS A 94 -10.62 5.92 2.18
CA LYS A 94 -10.41 4.74 3.03
C LYS A 94 -9.93 5.18 4.41
N LEU A 95 -10.69 4.83 5.44
CA LEU A 95 -10.44 5.26 6.82
C LEU A 95 -9.65 4.21 7.59
N GLY A 96 -9.06 4.66 8.69
CA GLY A 96 -8.50 3.79 9.71
C GLY A 96 -7.00 3.51 9.53
N ILE A 97 -6.54 2.47 10.22
CA ILE A 97 -5.11 2.20 10.46
C ILE A 97 -4.27 2.01 9.19
N GLU A 98 -4.88 1.73 8.04
CA GLU A 98 -4.22 1.58 6.74
C GLU A 98 -3.99 2.90 6.00
N ALA A 99 -4.65 3.99 6.40
CA ALA A 99 -4.64 5.24 5.66
C ALA A 99 -3.24 5.86 5.57
N GLN A 100 -2.57 6.00 6.71
CA GLN A 100 -1.24 6.59 6.80
C GLN A 100 -0.17 5.74 6.09
N PRO A 101 -0.05 4.41 6.34
CA PRO A 101 0.96 3.60 5.66
C PRO A 101 0.73 3.51 4.14
N GLU A 102 -0.52 3.47 3.67
CA GLU A 102 -0.79 3.45 2.22
C GLU A 102 -0.21 4.71 1.54
N VAL A 103 -0.34 5.89 2.18
CA VAL A 103 0.19 7.16 1.65
C VAL A 103 1.72 7.19 1.66
N VAL A 104 2.36 6.83 2.79
CA VAL A 104 3.82 6.79 2.92
C VAL A 104 4.42 5.80 1.91
N VAL A 105 3.92 4.58 1.89
CA VAL A 105 4.50 3.48 1.10
C VAL A 105 4.29 3.71 -0.40
N SER A 106 3.11 4.21 -0.82
CA SER A 106 2.90 4.62 -2.22
C SER A 106 3.90 5.70 -2.65
N ARG A 107 4.18 6.69 -1.81
CA ARG A 107 5.09 7.79 -2.14
C ARG A 107 6.54 7.35 -2.24
N LEU A 108 7.01 6.53 -1.31
CA LEU A 108 8.36 5.96 -1.36
C LEU A 108 8.53 5.05 -2.59
N LEU A 109 7.52 4.24 -2.90
CA LEU A 109 7.53 3.34 -4.05
C LEU A 109 7.55 4.12 -5.37
N TRP A 110 6.73 5.17 -5.46
CA TRP A 110 6.76 6.13 -6.56
C TRP A 110 8.13 6.77 -6.69
N ALA A 111 8.71 7.29 -5.60
CA ALA A 111 9.96 8.04 -5.65
C ALA A 111 11.14 7.24 -6.24
N ILE A 112 11.18 5.92 -6.03
CA ILE A 112 12.20 5.04 -6.62
C ILE A 112 11.86 4.53 -8.03
N GLY A 113 10.81 5.05 -8.66
CA GLY A 113 10.52 4.90 -10.09
C GLY A 113 9.36 3.97 -10.45
N PHE A 114 8.69 3.35 -9.47
CA PHE A 114 7.54 2.49 -9.76
C PHE A 114 6.27 3.29 -9.99
N ARG A 115 5.36 2.75 -10.82
CA ARG A 115 4.08 3.40 -11.08
C ARG A 115 3.16 3.33 -9.86
N GLN A 116 2.55 4.46 -9.54
CA GLN A 116 1.57 4.59 -8.46
C GLN A 116 0.48 5.59 -8.88
N PRO A 117 -0.78 5.39 -8.49
CA PRO A 117 -1.80 6.42 -8.61
C PRO A 117 -1.57 7.50 -7.54
N PRO A 118 -2.07 8.73 -7.75
CA PRO A 118 -2.08 9.75 -6.71
C PRO A 118 -2.83 9.29 -5.46
N VAL A 119 -2.24 9.54 -4.30
CA VAL A 119 -2.86 9.31 -2.99
C VAL A 119 -2.56 10.48 -2.05
N TYR A 120 -3.58 10.89 -1.31
CA TYR A 120 -3.50 11.99 -0.35
C TYR A 120 -4.05 11.56 1.00
N PHE A 121 -3.73 12.33 2.02
CA PHE A 121 -4.18 12.10 3.38
C PHE A 121 -4.86 13.35 3.92
N LEU A 122 -5.98 13.17 4.60
CA LEU A 122 -6.58 14.18 5.47
C LEU A 122 -6.73 13.59 6.87
N GLU A 123 -6.20 14.30 7.86
CA GLU A 123 -6.35 13.96 9.28
C GLU A 123 -7.83 14.03 9.71
N SER A 124 -8.56 14.97 9.10
CA SER A 124 -10.00 15.08 9.28
C SER A 124 -10.65 15.73 8.07
N TRP A 125 -11.90 15.36 7.82
CA TRP A 125 -12.72 15.86 6.72
C TRP A 125 -14.20 15.77 7.08
N THR A 126 -15.08 16.38 6.29
CA THR A 126 -16.53 16.38 6.54
C THR A 126 -17.28 15.63 5.45
N LEU A 127 -18.01 14.59 5.83
CA LEU A 127 -18.95 13.87 4.96
C LEU A 127 -20.33 14.55 4.99
N VAL A 128 -20.90 14.78 3.82
CA VAL A 128 -22.26 15.32 3.64
C VAL A 128 -23.15 14.26 3.01
N GLY A 129 -24.28 13.97 3.64
CA GLY A 129 -25.19 12.89 3.22
C GLY A 129 -24.70 11.49 3.63
N GLY A 130 -25.39 10.46 3.14
CA GLY A 130 -25.18 9.07 3.56
C GLY A 130 -25.79 8.75 4.92
N ALA A 131 -25.60 7.51 5.39
CA ALA A 131 -26.15 7.04 6.67
C ALA A 131 -25.47 7.68 7.89
N GLU A 132 -24.18 8.02 7.78
CA GLU A 132 -23.38 8.58 8.88
C GLU A 132 -22.67 9.88 8.46
N PRO A 133 -23.39 10.99 8.22
CA PRO A 133 -22.77 12.27 7.87
C PRO A 133 -21.97 12.86 9.05
N GLY A 134 -21.18 13.89 8.77
CA GLY A 134 -20.44 14.65 9.77
C GLY A 134 -18.93 14.49 9.68
N ARG A 135 -18.23 14.86 10.76
CA ARG A 135 -16.76 14.87 10.81
C ARG A 135 -16.22 13.45 10.83
N LYS A 136 -15.29 13.16 9.93
CA LYS A 136 -14.56 11.90 9.84
C LYS A 136 -13.09 12.12 10.20
N GLY A 137 -12.43 11.05 10.64
CA GLY A 137 -11.04 11.06 11.08
C GLY A 137 -10.04 10.76 9.96
N PRO A 138 -8.81 10.33 10.33
CA PRO A 138 -7.72 10.02 9.41
C PRO A 138 -8.12 9.15 8.23
N THR A 139 -7.90 9.66 7.02
CA THR A 139 -8.42 9.03 5.80
C THR A 139 -7.48 9.25 4.61
N ARG A 140 -7.26 8.16 3.86
CA ARG A 140 -6.58 8.20 2.57
C ARG A 140 -7.58 8.46 1.45
N PHE A 141 -7.29 9.45 0.63
CA PHE A 141 -8.04 9.83 -0.57
C PHE A 141 -7.27 9.43 -1.82
N ARG A 142 -7.90 8.62 -2.68
CA ARG A 142 -7.40 8.34 -4.03
C ARG A 142 -8.41 8.88 -5.04
N PRO A 143 -8.00 9.78 -5.96
CA PRO A 143 -8.92 10.34 -6.93
C PRO A 143 -9.29 9.29 -7.97
N ASN A 144 -10.52 9.36 -8.46
CA ASN A 144 -10.95 8.70 -9.67
C ASN A 144 -10.65 9.62 -10.86
N LEU A 145 -9.45 9.46 -11.42
CA LEU A 145 -8.95 10.33 -12.48
C LEU A 145 -9.61 10.00 -13.82
N PRO A 146 -10.07 11.02 -14.57
CA PRO A 146 -10.41 10.82 -15.98
C PRO A 146 -9.26 10.17 -16.73
N GLY A 147 -9.57 9.19 -17.57
CA GLY A 147 -8.57 8.46 -18.36
C GLY A 147 -7.87 7.30 -17.65
N TRP A 148 -8.06 7.12 -16.34
CA TRP A 148 -7.48 5.99 -15.59
C TRP A 148 -8.49 4.86 -15.44
N LYS A 149 -8.42 3.86 -16.31
CA LYS A 149 -9.32 2.71 -16.26
C LYS A 149 -8.66 1.54 -15.53
N ASP A 150 -9.28 1.06 -14.45
CA ASP A 150 -8.89 -0.19 -13.76
C ASP A 150 -9.29 -1.38 -14.64
N SER A 151 -8.32 -2.04 -15.28
CA SER A 151 -8.55 -3.18 -16.16
C SER A 151 -8.52 -4.52 -15.44
N GLY A 152 -8.32 -4.52 -14.11
CA GLY A 152 -8.19 -5.73 -13.30
C GLY A 152 -6.79 -5.92 -12.72
N SER A 153 -6.58 -7.09 -12.15
CA SER A 153 -5.38 -7.43 -11.37
C SER A 153 -4.33 -8.11 -12.25
N TRP A 154 -3.06 -7.73 -12.11
CA TRP A 154 -1.92 -8.46 -12.69
C TRP A 154 -1.28 -9.39 -11.65
N LEU A 155 -0.68 -10.50 -12.13
CA LEU A 155 -0.20 -11.58 -11.27
C LEU A 155 1.31 -11.46 -10.97
N TRP A 156 1.71 -11.57 -9.70
CA TRP A 156 3.12 -11.54 -9.27
C TRP A 156 3.99 -12.59 -9.96
N ARG A 157 3.43 -13.79 -10.17
CA ARG A 157 4.13 -14.93 -10.78
C ARG A 157 3.93 -15.06 -12.28
N ARG A 158 3.11 -14.20 -12.88
CA ARG A 158 2.72 -14.30 -14.28
C ARG A 158 2.44 -12.91 -14.86
N ASN A 159 3.52 -12.24 -15.20
CA ASN A 159 3.56 -10.88 -15.75
C ASN A 159 4.71 -10.78 -16.76
N PRO A 160 4.74 -9.74 -17.61
CA PRO A 160 5.79 -9.59 -18.63
C PRO A 160 7.19 -9.22 -18.09
N PHE A 161 7.34 -8.98 -16.79
CA PHE A 161 8.58 -8.49 -16.17
C PHE A 161 9.33 -9.57 -15.38
N LEU A 162 8.92 -10.83 -15.50
CA LEU A 162 9.60 -11.95 -14.84
C LEU A 162 11.09 -12.00 -15.22
N GLY A 163 11.94 -12.13 -14.20
CA GLY A 163 13.40 -12.12 -14.37
C GLY A 163 14.03 -10.73 -14.41
N ALA A 164 13.25 -9.66 -14.59
CA ALA A 164 13.79 -8.30 -14.64
C ALA A 164 14.14 -7.75 -13.25
N ARG A 165 15.24 -7.00 -13.18
CA ARG A 165 15.71 -6.36 -11.94
C ARG A 165 14.66 -5.46 -11.27
N PRO A 166 13.87 -4.63 -11.99
CA PRO A 166 12.85 -3.81 -11.34
C PRO A 166 11.73 -4.61 -10.67
N LEU A 167 11.27 -5.73 -11.25
CA LEU A 167 10.27 -6.57 -10.58
C LEU A 167 10.84 -7.19 -9.30
N ARG A 168 12.10 -7.62 -9.32
CA ARG A 168 12.77 -8.14 -8.12
C ARG A 168 12.97 -7.05 -7.07
N GLY A 169 13.33 -5.84 -7.50
CA GLY A 169 13.44 -4.68 -6.62
C GLY A 169 12.11 -4.26 -5.99
N LEU A 170 10.99 -4.40 -6.71
CA LEU A 170 9.65 -4.21 -6.17
C LEU A 170 9.38 -5.20 -5.03
N VAL A 171 9.74 -6.48 -5.21
CA VAL A 171 9.61 -7.51 -4.17
C VAL A 171 10.50 -7.20 -2.95
N VAL A 172 11.73 -6.74 -3.17
CA VAL A 172 12.62 -6.28 -2.08
C VAL A 172 12.00 -5.10 -1.34
N PHE A 173 11.43 -4.12 -2.04
CA PHE A 173 10.78 -2.98 -1.42
C PHE A 173 9.63 -3.42 -0.51
N MET A 174 8.80 -4.38 -0.93
CA MET A 174 7.74 -4.96 -0.09
C MET A 174 8.29 -5.55 1.21
N ARG A 175 9.50 -6.10 1.20
CA ARG A 175 10.19 -6.56 2.42
C ARG A 175 10.70 -5.44 3.31
N ILE A 176 11.26 -4.38 2.72
CA ILE A 176 11.74 -3.23 3.49
C ILE A 176 10.60 -2.64 4.33
N VAL A 177 9.41 -2.50 3.75
CA VAL A 177 8.23 -1.92 4.41
C VAL A 177 7.38 -2.94 5.19
N ASN A 178 7.82 -4.20 5.32
CA ASN A 178 7.08 -5.29 5.97
C ASN A 178 5.64 -5.46 5.45
N ASN A 179 5.42 -5.31 4.14
CA ASN A 179 4.10 -5.58 3.56
C ASN A 179 3.84 -7.09 3.53
N TRP A 180 2.83 -7.55 4.27
CA TRP A 180 2.47 -8.98 4.37
C TRP A 180 1.27 -9.37 3.51
N ASP A 181 0.61 -8.42 2.83
CA ASP A 181 -0.58 -8.65 2.01
C ASP A 181 -0.31 -8.46 0.52
N ILE A 182 0.77 -9.05 0.00
CA ILE A 182 1.15 -8.96 -1.43
C ILE A 182 0.36 -9.92 -2.35
N LEU A 183 -0.96 -9.89 -2.24
CA LEU A 183 -1.88 -10.71 -3.03
C LEU A 183 -2.06 -10.14 -4.44
N ASP A 184 -2.29 -11.00 -5.43
CA ASP A 184 -2.50 -10.57 -6.82
C ASP A 184 -3.68 -9.59 -6.94
N ARG A 185 -4.78 -9.80 -6.19
CA ARG A 185 -5.93 -8.88 -6.17
C ARG A 185 -5.64 -7.45 -5.67
N ASN A 186 -4.51 -7.27 -4.97
CA ASN A 186 -4.04 -5.99 -4.48
C ASN A 186 -3.24 -5.23 -5.54
N ASN A 187 -2.94 -5.87 -6.66
CA ASN A 187 -2.36 -5.27 -7.84
C ASN A 187 -3.45 -4.77 -8.79
N VAL A 188 -3.12 -3.79 -9.63
CA VAL A 188 -4.00 -3.28 -10.69
C VAL A 188 -3.18 -2.94 -11.93
N LEU A 189 -3.71 -3.31 -13.10
CA LEU A 189 -3.31 -2.75 -14.38
C LEU A 189 -4.24 -1.57 -14.71
N TYR A 190 -3.69 -0.37 -14.77
CA TYR A 190 -4.40 0.78 -15.28
C TYR A 190 -4.16 0.92 -16.78
N GLU A 191 -5.21 1.11 -17.57
CA GLU A 191 -5.14 1.69 -18.91
C GLU A 191 -5.29 3.21 -18.79
N LEU A 192 -4.50 3.96 -19.56
CA LEU A 192 -4.33 5.40 -19.46
C LEU A 192 -4.65 6.08 -20.79
N ASP A 193 -5.64 6.96 -20.77
CA ASP A 193 -6.03 7.78 -21.92
C ASP A 193 -6.28 9.24 -21.49
N PRO A 194 -5.38 10.19 -21.80
CA PRO A 194 -4.19 10.04 -22.64
C PRO A 194 -3.05 9.27 -21.94
N PRO A 195 -2.02 8.83 -22.69
CA PRO A 195 -0.81 8.24 -22.14
C PRO A 195 -0.15 9.14 -21.08
N ARG A 196 0.46 8.53 -20.05
CA ARG A 196 1.27 9.23 -19.04
C ARG A 196 2.66 8.64 -18.98
N ASP A 197 3.67 9.47 -18.72
CA ASP A 197 5.07 9.05 -18.67
C ASP A 197 5.54 8.27 -19.91
N GLY A 198 4.95 8.59 -21.07
CA GLY A 198 5.23 7.91 -22.34
C GLY A 198 4.64 6.51 -22.48
N VAL A 199 3.73 6.09 -21.59
CA VAL A 199 3.08 4.77 -21.62
C VAL A 199 1.56 4.87 -21.50
N THR A 200 0.86 3.89 -22.07
CA THR A 200 -0.60 3.76 -22.03
C THR A 200 -1.09 2.88 -20.89
N ARG A 201 -0.17 2.22 -20.16
CA ARG A 201 -0.52 1.31 -19.08
C ARG A 201 0.39 1.48 -17.88
N HIS A 202 -0.17 1.36 -16.68
CA HIS A 202 0.59 1.29 -15.43
C HIS A 202 0.29 -0.02 -14.69
N TYR A 203 1.34 -0.81 -14.43
CA TYR A 203 1.32 -1.95 -13.51
C TYR A 203 1.60 -1.45 -12.10
N VAL A 204 0.60 -1.52 -11.23
CA VAL A 204 0.62 -0.91 -9.90
C VAL A 204 0.38 -1.96 -8.82
N VAL A 205 1.17 -1.92 -7.75
CA VAL A 205 0.78 -2.52 -6.45
C VAL A 205 -0.04 -1.46 -5.72
N LYS A 206 -1.35 -1.68 -5.58
CA LYS A 206 -2.33 -0.64 -5.25
C LYS A 206 -2.73 -0.62 -3.78
N ASP A 207 -2.80 -1.77 -3.11
CA ASP A 207 -3.09 -1.83 -1.67
C ASP A 207 -1.80 -2.03 -0.86
N LEU A 208 -1.30 -0.92 -0.32
CA LEU A 208 -0.02 -0.86 0.42
C LEU A 208 -0.23 -0.61 1.91
N GLY A 209 -1.47 -0.54 2.39
CA GLY A 209 -1.80 -0.20 3.78
C GLY A 209 -1.45 -1.28 4.81
N SER A 210 -1.30 -2.54 4.38
CA SER A 210 -0.85 -3.65 5.23
C SER A 210 0.68 -3.68 5.40
N SER A 211 1.26 -2.52 5.72
CA SER A 211 2.70 -2.28 5.84
C SER A 211 3.07 -1.59 7.16
N LEU A 212 4.37 -1.51 7.43
CA LEU A 212 5.00 -0.79 8.54
C LEU A 212 4.58 -1.28 9.93
N GLY A 213 4.36 -2.58 10.05
CA GLY A 213 4.33 -3.31 11.32
C GLY A 213 5.24 -4.52 11.21
N ARG A 214 4.80 -5.68 11.68
CA ARG A 214 5.50 -6.95 11.48
C ARG A 214 4.71 -7.94 10.64
N THR A 215 5.45 -8.78 9.93
CA THR A 215 4.98 -10.03 9.34
C THR A 215 4.91 -11.12 10.42
N THR A 216 3.97 -12.08 10.29
CA THR A 216 3.88 -13.21 11.24
C THR A 216 3.75 -14.55 10.52
N ALA A 217 4.13 -15.63 11.22
CA ALA A 217 4.04 -17.00 10.69
C ALA A 217 2.61 -17.56 10.62
N LEU A 218 1.66 -16.88 11.24
CA LEU A 218 0.25 -17.25 11.21
C LEU A 218 -0.38 -16.75 9.91
N TRP A 219 -1.12 -17.64 9.25
CA TRP A 219 -1.81 -17.34 8.00
C TRP A 219 -2.78 -16.15 8.21
N HIS A 220 -2.73 -15.15 7.31
CA HIS A 220 -3.56 -13.94 7.36
C HIS A 220 -3.26 -12.94 8.48
N GLN A 221 -2.10 -13.03 9.14
CA GLN A 221 -1.78 -12.16 10.27
C GLN A 221 -0.46 -11.38 10.09
N GLY A 222 -0.52 -10.13 10.54
CA GLY A 222 0.57 -9.17 10.61
C GLY A 222 0.05 -7.91 11.28
N THR A 223 0.94 -7.10 11.84
CA THR A 223 0.56 -5.75 12.27
C THR A 223 0.81 -4.76 11.15
N LYS A 224 0.14 -3.62 11.23
CA LYS A 224 0.20 -2.54 10.25
C LYS A 224 0.21 -1.24 11.02
N ASN A 225 1.02 -0.29 10.56
CA ASN A 225 1.19 0.99 11.22
C ASN A 225 1.56 0.86 12.72
N ASP A 226 2.50 -0.04 13.04
CA ASP A 226 2.93 -0.33 14.41
C ASP A 226 4.45 -0.21 14.48
N VAL A 227 4.92 0.88 15.10
CA VAL A 227 6.33 1.25 15.04
C VAL A 227 7.20 0.36 15.93
N GLU A 228 6.66 -0.09 17.07
CA GLU A 228 7.32 -1.03 17.96
C GLU A 228 7.57 -2.37 17.27
N ASP A 229 6.57 -2.91 16.59
CA ASP A 229 6.69 -4.15 15.82
C ASP A 229 7.60 -4.00 14.61
N PHE A 230 7.55 -2.85 13.93
CA PHE A 230 8.42 -2.56 12.78
C PHE A 230 9.89 -2.45 13.17
N GLU A 231 10.19 -1.83 14.32
CA GLU A 231 11.54 -1.72 14.87
C GLU A 231 12.11 -3.08 15.29
N LYS A 232 11.27 -3.97 15.85
CA LYS A 232 11.69 -5.30 16.34
C LYS A 232 11.98 -6.30 15.22
N GLN A 233 11.30 -6.22 14.08
CA GLN A 233 11.54 -7.16 12.99
C GLN A 233 12.79 -6.76 12.19
N GLY A 234 13.67 -7.73 11.94
CA GLY A 234 14.82 -7.61 11.06
C GLY A 234 14.42 -7.36 9.60
N PHE A 235 15.42 -7.22 8.73
CA PHE A 235 15.21 -7.18 7.29
C PHE A 235 15.90 -8.35 6.62
N ILE A 236 17.21 -8.51 6.83
CA ILE A 236 18.00 -9.61 6.28
C ILE A 236 18.35 -10.59 7.42
N ASP A 237 18.02 -11.87 7.24
CA ASP A 237 18.46 -12.96 8.13
C ASP A 237 19.89 -13.37 7.77
N ARG A 238 20.13 -13.67 6.49
CA ARG A 238 21.45 -14.06 5.98
C ARG A 238 21.54 -13.92 4.46
N ALA A 239 22.77 -13.87 3.94
CA ALA A 239 23.07 -14.08 2.53
C ALA A 239 23.93 -15.34 2.37
N LYS A 240 23.57 -16.23 1.43
CA LYS A 240 24.32 -17.46 1.16
C LYS A 240 24.29 -17.78 -0.33
N GLY A 241 25.46 -17.98 -0.93
CA GLY A 241 25.58 -18.30 -2.36
C GLY A 241 24.99 -17.22 -3.27
N GLY A 242 25.17 -15.94 -2.91
CA GLY A 242 24.63 -14.79 -3.65
C GLY A 242 23.12 -14.55 -3.49
N ILE A 243 22.42 -15.38 -2.71
CA ILE A 243 20.98 -15.27 -2.46
C ILE A 243 20.72 -14.74 -1.05
N VAL A 244 19.80 -13.78 -0.95
CA VAL A 244 19.38 -13.16 0.30
C VAL A 244 18.17 -13.88 0.88
N HIS A 245 18.26 -14.21 2.16
CA HIS A 245 17.16 -14.68 2.98
C HIS A 245 16.74 -13.55 3.91
N PHE A 246 15.47 -13.12 3.80
CA PHE A 246 14.91 -12.07 4.64
C PHE A 246 14.51 -12.61 6.02
N ASP A 247 14.56 -11.76 7.04
CA ASP A 247 13.89 -12.02 8.34
C ASP A 247 12.38 -11.85 8.16
N ASP A 248 11.79 -12.82 7.46
CA ASP A 248 10.34 -12.93 7.29
C ASP A 248 9.83 -14.14 8.06
N LYS A 249 8.88 -13.86 8.94
CA LYS A 249 8.15 -14.91 9.65
C LYS A 249 6.94 -15.36 8.84
N GLY A 250 6.50 -14.57 7.86
CA GLY A 250 5.43 -14.87 6.91
C GLY A 250 5.58 -16.19 6.17
N ARG A 251 4.50 -16.97 6.15
CA ARG A 251 4.40 -18.17 5.28
C ARG A 251 3.86 -17.86 3.90
N ARG A 252 3.19 -16.71 3.74
CA ARG A 252 2.55 -16.32 2.49
C ARG A 252 3.58 -15.78 1.50
N HIS A 253 3.44 -16.16 0.24
CA HIS A 253 4.28 -15.68 -0.87
C HIS A 253 5.78 -15.95 -0.73
N ARG A 254 6.20 -16.88 0.14
CA ARG A 254 7.61 -17.24 0.39
C ARG A 254 8.42 -17.44 -0.90
N ASP A 255 7.76 -17.91 -1.92
CA ASP A 255 8.29 -18.18 -3.24
C ASP A 255 8.63 -16.95 -4.08
N LEU A 256 7.93 -15.83 -3.92
CA LEU A 256 8.30 -14.57 -4.58
C LEU A 256 9.66 -14.07 -4.08
N TYR A 257 9.99 -14.44 -2.85
CA TYR A 257 11.25 -14.10 -2.20
C TYR A 257 12.31 -15.19 -2.37
N ARG A 258 11.98 -16.33 -2.99
CA ARG A 258 12.97 -17.33 -3.35
C ARG A 258 13.79 -16.76 -4.51
N ASN A 259 15.11 -16.83 -4.39
CA ASN A 259 16.09 -16.42 -5.41
C ASN A 259 16.26 -14.91 -5.61
N ILE A 260 15.99 -14.09 -4.58
CA ILE A 260 16.40 -12.68 -4.60
C ILE A 260 17.92 -12.60 -4.37
N SER A 261 18.66 -12.01 -5.29
CA SER A 261 20.11 -11.91 -5.20
C SER A 261 20.55 -10.74 -4.33
N VAL A 262 21.82 -10.74 -3.92
CA VAL A 262 22.46 -9.60 -3.24
C VAL A 262 22.30 -8.32 -4.09
N GLU A 263 22.54 -8.41 -5.40
CA GLU A 263 22.45 -7.26 -6.30
C GLU A 263 21.00 -6.76 -6.44
N ASP A 264 19.99 -7.64 -6.38
CA ASP A 264 18.58 -7.23 -6.37
C ASP A 264 18.26 -6.37 -5.14
N VAL A 265 18.79 -6.76 -3.96
CA VAL A 265 18.63 -6.01 -2.71
C VAL A 265 19.37 -4.67 -2.78
N ARG A 266 20.64 -4.70 -3.17
CA ARG A 266 21.47 -3.49 -3.33
C ARG A 266 20.83 -2.49 -4.29
N TRP A 267 20.32 -2.94 -5.43
CA TRP A 267 19.66 -2.08 -6.43
C TRP A 267 18.48 -1.28 -5.87
N THR A 268 17.72 -1.87 -4.95
CA THR A 268 16.60 -1.19 -4.27
C THR A 268 17.10 -0.24 -3.21
N CYS A 269 18.06 -0.67 -2.39
CA CYS A 269 18.62 0.12 -1.31
C CYS A 269 19.40 1.34 -1.84
N GLU A 270 20.14 1.20 -2.95
CA GLU A 270 20.84 2.30 -3.63
C GLU A 270 19.91 3.38 -4.13
N ARG A 271 18.65 3.05 -4.48
CA ARG A 271 17.63 4.04 -4.85
C ARG A 271 17.06 4.74 -3.63
N LEU A 272 16.69 3.98 -2.60
CA LEU A 272 16.18 4.55 -1.35
C LEU A 272 17.21 5.44 -0.65
N ALA A 273 18.50 5.09 -0.74
CA ALA A 273 19.59 5.88 -0.17
C ALA A 273 19.80 7.24 -0.83
N LYS A 274 19.26 7.45 -2.04
CA LYS A 274 19.29 8.75 -2.74
C LYS A 274 18.20 9.71 -2.26
N LEU A 275 17.25 9.26 -1.44
CA LEU A 275 16.24 10.12 -0.83
C LEU A 275 16.87 10.99 0.25
N ARG A 276 16.63 12.31 0.16
CA ARG A 276 17.12 13.27 1.15
C ARG A 276 16.41 13.12 2.50
N PRO A 277 17.01 13.58 3.62
CA PRO A 277 16.33 13.60 4.92
C PRO A 277 14.95 14.28 4.89
N GLU A 278 14.81 15.39 4.16
CA GLU A 278 13.54 16.12 4.05
C GLU A 278 12.49 15.31 3.30
N GLN A 279 12.91 14.57 2.27
CA GLN A 279 12.04 13.69 1.49
C GLN A 279 11.44 12.56 2.35
N TRP A 280 12.23 11.97 3.26
CA TRP A 280 11.73 11.02 4.24
C TRP A 280 10.72 11.66 5.19
N GLN A 281 11.06 12.82 5.76
CA GLN A 281 10.18 13.53 6.69
C GLN A 281 8.86 13.95 6.04
N ASP A 282 8.91 14.45 4.81
CA ASP A 282 7.74 14.89 4.06
C ASP A 282 6.77 13.75 3.79
N ALA A 283 7.27 12.57 3.42
CA ALA A 283 6.43 11.39 3.20
C ALA A 283 5.58 11.04 4.44
N PHE A 284 6.15 11.11 5.64
CA PHE A 284 5.47 10.80 6.91
C PHE A 284 4.61 11.95 7.42
N ARG A 285 5.16 13.17 7.50
CA ARG A 285 4.46 14.35 8.04
C ARG A 285 3.13 14.58 7.33
N THR A 286 3.11 14.43 6.02
CA THR A 286 1.92 14.69 5.20
C THR A 286 0.97 13.48 5.13
N ALA A 287 1.36 12.34 5.70
CA ALA A 287 0.49 11.22 6.02
C ALA A 287 -0.04 11.28 7.47
N GLY A 288 0.16 12.40 8.19
CA GLY A 288 -0.42 12.64 9.51
C GLY A 288 0.34 12.04 10.70
N TYR A 289 1.57 11.55 10.49
CA TYR A 289 2.39 11.09 11.62
C TYR A 289 2.90 12.26 12.46
N ASP A 290 2.90 12.11 13.77
CA ASP A 290 3.66 13.01 14.65
C ASP A 290 5.17 12.82 14.44
N GLY A 291 5.95 13.84 14.79
CA GLY A 291 7.40 13.84 14.52
C GLY A 291 8.18 12.74 15.24
N ALA A 292 7.75 12.32 16.43
CA ALA A 292 8.44 11.28 17.20
C ALA A 292 8.22 9.89 16.58
N THR A 293 6.98 9.57 16.24
CA THR A 293 6.62 8.32 15.54
C THR A 293 7.23 8.27 14.14
N ALA A 294 7.13 9.36 13.37
CA ALA A 294 7.75 9.46 12.04
C ALA A 294 9.26 9.18 12.10
N SER A 295 9.97 9.82 13.04
CA SER A 295 11.41 9.64 13.18
C SER A 295 11.82 8.20 13.49
N ARG A 296 11.01 7.47 14.27
CA ARG A 296 11.24 6.04 14.55
C ARG A 296 11.10 5.18 13.30
N PHE A 297 10.02 5.34 12.55
CA PHE A 297 9.85 4.64 11.27
C PHE A 297 10.96 4.94 10.27
N ILE A 298 11.30 6.23 10.10
CA ILE A 298 12.35 6.67 9.17
C ILE A 298 13.70 6.05 9.56
N ARG A 299 14.09 6.12 10.85
CA ARG A 299 15.33 5.49 11.32
C ARG A 299 15.35 3.99 11.02
N ARG A 300 14.25 3.28 11.24
CA ARG A 300 14.21 1.84 10.96
C ARG A 300 14.29 1.55 9.46
N LEU A 301 13.60 2.32 8.62
CA LEU A 301 13.68 2.20 7.16
C LEU A 301 15.11 2.44 6.66
N GLN A 302 15.77 3.49 7.13
CA GLN A 302 17.16 3.80 6.79
C GLN A 302 18.12 2.70 7.27
N ALA A 303 17.92 2.17 8.48
CA ALA A 303 18.71 1.03 8.96
C ALA A 303 18.58 -0.20 8.05
N LYS A 304 17.38 -0.52 7.55
CA LYS A 304 17.17 -1.60 6.57
C LYS A 304 17.87 -1.32 5.23
N VAL A 305 17.86 -0.07 4.78
CA VAL A 305 18.59 0.35 3.58
C VAL A 305 20.10 0.13 3.77
N ASP A 306 20.65 0.54 4.91
CA ASP A 306 22.07 0.33 5.23
C ASP A 306 22.44 -1.14 5.36
N GLU A 307 21.58 -1.98 5.96
CA GLU A 307 21.74 -3.43 5.98
C GLU A 307 21.89 -3.99 4.55
N GLY A 308 21.02 -3.58 3.61
CA GLY A 308 21.08 -4.02 2.22
C GLY A 308 22.30 -3.51 1.44
N LEU A 309 22.77 -2.29 1.73
CA LEU A 309 23.98 -1.73 1.11
C LEU A 309 25.27 -2.39 1.59
N ARG A 310 25.28 -2.98 2.79
CA ARG A 310 26.43 -3.72 3.34
C ARG A 310 26.56 -5.15 2.84
N LEU A 311 25.58 -5.66 2.09
CA LEU A 311 25.68 -6.98 1.47
C LEU A 311 26.85 -7.02 0.48
N GLN A 312 27.65 -8.09 0.61
CA GLN A 312 28.78 -8.44 -0.26
C GLN A 312 28.35 -9.47 -1.30
#